data_AF-A0A259F3L3-F1
#
_entry.id   AF-A0A259F3L3-F1
#
_cell.length_a   1.000
_cell.length_b   1.000
_cell.length_c   1.000
_cell.angle_alpha   90.00
_cell.angle_beta   90.00
_cell.angle_gamma   90.00
#
_symmetry.space_group_name_H-M   'P 1'
#
loop_
_entity.id
_entity.type
_entity.pdbx_description
1 polymer ?
#
loop_
_entity_poly.entity_id
_entity_poly.type
_entity_poly.pdbx_seq_one_letter_code
_entity_poly.pdbx_strand_id
1 'polypeptide(L)' 'MRFDYDPQVDALYIRLNEAKIIESEEVQPGIILDFDENGKVAGVEVLDASKRNTTPASDRKAA' A
#
# COMPACT_ATOMS: atom_id res chain seq x y z
N MET A 1 10.65 -6.26 6.60
CA MET A 1 9.90 -5.87 5.40
C MET A 1 9.72 -7.08 4.49
N ARG A 2 8.52 -7.31 3.94
CA ARG A 2 8.19 -8.40 3.02
C ARG A 2 7.23 -7.89 1.94
N PHE A 3 7.30 -8.47 0.75
CA PHE A 3 6.42 -8.17 -0.38
C PHE A 3 5.75 -9.47 -0.81
N ASP A 4 4.43 -9.46 -0.88
CA ASP A 4 3.62 -10.59 -1.29
C ASP A 4 2.70 -10.11 -2.42
N TYR A 5 2.86 -10.65 -3.63
CA TYR A 5 1.98 -10.35 -4.76
C TYR A 5 1.21 -11.60 -5.15
N ASP A 6 -0.12 -11.49 -5.15
CA ASP A 6 -1.01 -12.54 -5.63
C ASP A 6 -1.56 -12.18 -7.03
N PRO A 7 -1.06 -12.82 -8.09
CA PRO A 7 -1.54 -12.56 -9.45
C PRO A 7 -2.95 -13.08 -9.72
N GLN A 8 -3.49 -13.99 -8.89
CA GLN A 8 -4.85 -14.51 -9.09
C GLN A 8 -5.90 -13.45 -8.78
N VAL A 9 -5.62 -12.58 -7.82
CA VAL A 9 -6.50 -11.48 -7.39
C VAL A 9 -5.96 -10.09 -7.72
N ASP A 10 -4.79 -10.00 -8.36
CA ASP A 10 -4.09 -8.74 -8.72
C ASP A 10 -3.90 -7.82 -7.50
N ALA A 11 -3.39 -8.39 -6.39
CA ALA A 11 -3.19 -7.68 -5.13
C ALA A 11 -1.72 -7.74 -4.71
N LEU A 12 -1.16 -6.57 -4.37
CA LEU A 12 0.18 -6.45 -3.79
C LEU A 12 0.05 -6.05 -2.32
N TYR A 13 0.61 -6.85 -1.44
CA TYR A 13 0.78 -6.54 -0.04
C TYR A 13 2.25 -6.25 0.29
N ILE A 14 2.49 -5.11 0.93
CA ILE A 14 3.80 -4.67 1.40
C ILE A 14 3.76 -4.62 2.92
N ARG A 15 4.43 -5.57 3.56
CA ARG A 15 4.58 -5.60 5.01
C ARG A 15 5.83 -4.82 5.42
N LEU A 16 5.68 -3.71 6.13
CA LEU A 16 6.80 -2.86 6.53
C LEU A 16 7.54 -3.43 7.75
N ASN A 17 6.78 -3.87 8.76
CA ASN A 17 7.29 -4.42 10.01
C ASN A 17 6.42 -5.58 10.52
N GLU A 18 6.78 -6.20 11.65
CA GLU A 18 6.01 -7.32 12.23
C GLU A 18 5.01 -6.88 13.32
N ALA A 19 4.85 -5.58 13.58
CA ALA A 19 3.96 -5.07 14.61
C ALA A 19 2.51 -5.44 14.33
N LYS A 20 1.77 -5.88 15.34
CA LYS A 20 0.38 -6.32 15.18
C LYS A 20 -0.46 -5.23 14.52
N ILE A 21 -1.22 -5.61 13.49
CA ILE A 21 -2.20 -4.73 12.85
C ILE A 21 -3.43 -4.65 13.74
N ILE A 22 -3.84 -3.43 14.08
CA ILE A 22 -5.01 -3.18 14.93
C ILE A 22 -6.17 -2.63 14.10
N GLU A 23 -5.86 -1.86 13.05
CA GLU A 23 -6.85 -1.29 12.15
C GLU A 23 -6.30 -1.22 10.72
N SER A 24 -7.22 -1.17 9.76
CA SER A 24 -6.93 -0.99 8.34
C SER A 24 -7.86 0.09 7.79
N GLU A 25 -7.32 1.01 6.98
CA GLU A 25 -8.08 2.11 6.39
C GLU A 25 -7.83 2.18 4.88
N GLU A 26 -8.91 2.22 4.09
CA GLU A 26 -8.84 2.50 2.66
C GLU A 26 -8.71 4.01 2.43
N VAL A 27 -7.50 4.47 2.11
CA VAL A 27 -7.18 5.90 1.95
C VAL A 27 -7.42 6.42 0.54
N GLN A 28 -7.48 5.51 -0.44
CA GLN A 28 -7.89 5.74 -1.82
C GLN A 28 -8.47 4.43 -2.37
N PRO A 29 -9.30 4.45 -3.44
CA PRO A 29 -9.79 3.22 -4.06
C PRO A 29 -8.68 2.18 -4.28
N GLY A 30 -8.79 1.05 -3.57
CA GLY A 30 -7.88 -0.08 -3.56
C GLY A 30 -6.51 0.15 -2.89
N ILE A 31 -6.28 1.28 -2.20
CA ILE A 31 -5.10 1.48 -1.34
C ILE A 31 -5.54 1.42 0.10
N ILE A 32 -5.05 0.40 0.80
CA ILE A 32 -5.35 0.17 2.21
C ILE A 32 -4.06 0.30 3.00
N LEU A 33 -4.10 1.07 4.08
CA LEU A 33 -3.03 1.17 5.06
C LEU A 33 -3.40 0.36 6.29
N ASP A 34 -2.48 -0.47 6.76
CA ASP A 34 -2.59 -1.18 8.02
C ASP A 34 -1.83 -0.42 9.10
N PHE A 35 -2.47 -0.14 10.23
CA PHE A 35 -1.86 0.55 11.35
C PHE A 35 -1.65 -0.36 12.57
N ASP A 36 -0.55 -0.10 13.29
CA ASP A 36 -0.28 -0.71 14.58
C ASP A 36 -0.95 0.05 15.74
N GLU A 37 -0.78 -0.45 16.97
CA GLU A 37 -1.34 0.15 18.19
C GLU A 37 -0.89 1.59 18.47
N ASN A 38 0.21 2.03 17.85
CA ASN A 38 0.75 3.38 18.00
C ASN A 38 0.32 4.31 16.83
N GLY A 39 -0.59 3.84 15.96
CA GLY A 39 -1.03 4.57 14.77
C GLY A 39 0.04 4.67 13.69
N LYS A 40 1.05 3.78 13.69
CA LYS A 40 2.08 3.76 12.64
C LYS A 40 1.72 2.75 11.57
N VAL A 41 2.04 3.08 10.32
CA VAL A 41 1.82 2.17 9.18
C VAL A 41 2.72 0.93 9.33
N ALA A 42 2.09 -0.23 9.45
CA ALA A 42 2.72 -1.54 9.52
C ALA A 42 2.64 -2.30 8.19
N GLY A 43 1.67 -1.98 7.33
CA GLY A 43 1.48 -2.61 6.03
C GLY A 43 0.75 -1.71 5.03
N VAL A 44 0.88 -2.04 3.75
CA VAL A 44 0.16 -1.39 2.65
C VAL A 44 -0.38 -2.49 1.73
N GLU A 45 -1.67 -2.46 1.44
CA GLU A 45 -2.30 -3.29 0.43
C GLU A 45 -2.70 -2.45 -0.78
N VAL A 46 -2.42 -2.99 -1.96
CA VAL A 46 -2.69 -2.36 -3.25
C VAL A 46 -3.47 -3.36 -4.09
N LEU A 47 -4.77 -3.11 -4.24
CA LEU A 47 -5.65 -3.84 -5.16
C LEU A 47 -5.48 -3.32 -6.59
N ASP A 48 -5.80 -4.18 -7.56
CA ASP A 48 -5.60 -3.95 -8.99
C ASP A 48 -4.16 -3.47 -9.27
N ALA A 49 -3.17 -4.09 -8.61
CA ALA A 49 -1.80 -3.60 -8.55
C ALA A 49 -1.18 -3.43 -9.95
N SER A 50 -1.50 -4.33 -10.88
CA SER A 50 -1.05 -4.28 -12.28
C SER A 50 -1.60 -3.07 -13.05
N LYS A 51 -2.71 -2.48 -12.60
CA LYS A 51 -3.41 -1.34 -13.23
C LYS A 51 -3.08 -0.01 -12.57
N ARG A 52 -2.25 -0.02 -11.53
CA ARG A 52 -1.75 1.20 -10.88
C ARG A 52 -0.84 1.93 -11.85
N ASN A 53 -1.33 3.03 -12.44
CA ASN A 53 -0.57 3.82 -13.39
C ASN A 53 0.73 4.33 -12.75
N THR A 54 1.87 3.82 -13.22
CA THR A 54 3.21 4.34 -12.90
C THR A 54 3.47 5.59 -13.74
N THR A 55 2.61 6.61 -13.69
CA THR A 55 3.05 7.92 -14.16
C THR A 55 4.01 8.43 -13.10
N PRO A 56 5.34 8.51 -13.37
CA PRO A 56 6.22 9.22 -12.45
C PRO A 56 5.63 10.61 -12.29
N ALA A 57 5.59 11.16 -11.08
CA ALA A 57 5.16 12.54 -10.87
C ALA A 57 6.03 13.49 -11.71
N SER A 58 5.63 13.73 -12.96
CA SER A 58 6.28 14.64 -13.91
C SER A 58 5.93 16.09 -13.64
N ASP A 59 5.17 16.36 -12.57
CA ASP A 59 4.73 17.70 -12.19
C ASP A 59 5.43 18.21 -10.93
N ARG A 60 6.73 17.89 -10.76
CA ARG A 60 7.60 18.89 -10.10
C ARG A 60 7.81 20.00 -11.11
N LYS A 61 6.95 21.02 -11.02
CA LYS A 61 7.10 22.30 -11.70
C LYS A 61 8.57 22.70 -11.78
N ALA A 62 9.02 22.93 -13.00
CA ALA A 62 10.14 23.82 -13.25
C ALA A 62 9.77 25.23 -12.74
N ALA A 63 10.73 25.85 -12.07
CA ALA A 63 10.79 27.26 -11.64
C ALA A 63 9.83 27.69 -10.51
#